data_AF-A0AA88WDW7-F1
#
_entry.id   AF-A0AA88WDW7-F1
#
_cell.length_a   1.000
_cell.length_b   1.000
_cell.length_c   1.000
_cell.angle_alpha   90.00
_cell.angle_beta   90.00
_cell.angle_gamma   90.00
#
_symmetry.space_group_name_H-M   'P 1'
#
loop_
_entity.id
_entity.type
_entity.pdbx_description
1 polymer ?
#
loop_
_entity_poly.entity_id
_entity_poly.type
_entity_poly.pdbx_seq_one_letter_code
_entity_poly.pdbx_strand_id
1 'polypeptide(L)'
;MRMALYWLIQGCQPGDSLLFHYSGHGSRQRNYNGDEVDGYDETLCPLDFETQGMIVDDELNATIVRPLPTGVKLHAIVDACHSGTVLDLPFLCRMHRTGQYGWEDHRPRSGVWKGTSGGEVVSFSGCDDNQTSADTSALSKITSTGAMTFCFIQAIERGQDNTYGSILNSMRAAIRGARDDVGGGAVTSLLTMLLTGGIASGPSPYNLSQPPYRVDCRTVGMGIFLLFTYVGHARDNG
;
A
#
# COMPACT_ATOMS: atom_id res chain seq x y z
N MET A 1 -3.77 6.54 -17.36
CA MET A 1 -3.85 5.40 -16.41
C MET A 1 -5.06 4.52 -16.66
N ARG A 2 -6.29 5.06 -16.64
CA ARG A 2 -7.56 4.31 -16.85
C ARG A 2 -7.54 3.32 -18.03
N MET A 3 -7.13 3.76 -19.21
CA MET A 3 -7.03 2.87 -20.39
C MET A 3 -6.07 1.69 -20.20
N ALA A 4 -4.98 1.88 -19.45
CA ALA A 4 -4.04 0.79 -19.17
C ALA A 4 -4.63 -0.24 -18.19
N LEU A 5 -5.48 0.19 -17.25
CA LEU A 5 -6.22 -0.71 -16.36
C LEU A 5 -7.19 -1.58 -17.14
N TYR A 6 -7.93 -0.99 -18.10
CA TYR A 6 -8.79 -1.77 -19.01
C TYR A 6 -7.98 -2.73 -19.87
N TRP A 7 -6.85 -2.29 -20.42
CA TRP A 7 -5.97 -3.14 -21.21
C TRP A 7 -5.43 -4.34 -20.40
N LEU A 8 -5.11 -4.14 -19.11
CA LEU A 8 -4.53 -5.18 -18.24
C LEU A 8 -5.40 -6.43 -18.14
N ILE A 9 -6.73 -6.26 -18.10
CA ILE A 9 -7.68 -7.36 -17.98
C ILE A 9 -8.26 -7.83 -19.32
N GLN A 10 -7.97 -7.11 -20.41
CA GLN A 10 -8.62 -7.35 -21.68
C GLN A 10 -8.12 -8.65 -22.32
N GLY A 11 -9.04 -9.60 -22.51
CA GLY A 11 -8.75 -10.86 -23.20
C GLY A 11 -8.08 -11.94 -22.35
N CYS A 12 -7.98 -11.74 -21.02
CA CYS A 12 -7.37 -12.72 -20.12
C CYS A 12 -8.06 -14.09 -20.20
N GLN A 13 -7.24 -15.14 -20.16
CA GLN A 13 -7.64 -16.54 -20.22
C GLN A 13 -7.26 -17.26 -18.92
N PRO A 14 -7.97 -18.35 -18.56
CA PRO A 14 -7.61 -19.17 -17.41
C PRO A 14 -6.13 -19.59 -17.46
N GLY A 15 -5.39 -19.35 -16.37
CA GLY A 15 -3.94 -19.59 -16.28
C GLY A 15 -3.10 -18.31 -16.36
N ASP A 16 -3.66 -17.18 -16.81
CA ASP A 16 -2.95 -15.91 -16.84
C ASP A 16 -2.64 -15.39 -15.43
N SER A 17 -1.46 -14.79 -15.29
CA SER A 17 -1.01 -14.12 -14.06
C SER A 17 -0.64 -12.67 -14.37
N LEU A 18 -1.48 -11.76 -13.89
CA LEU A 18 -1.38 -10.32 -14.08
C LEU A 18 -0.64 -9.68 -12.91
N LEU A 19 0.05 -8.56 -13.19
CA LEU A 19 0.70 -7.73 -12.18
C LEU A 19 0.25 -6.28 -12.36
N PHE A 20 -0.29 -5.70 -11.30
CA PHE A 20 -0.54 -4.27 -11.16
C PHE A 20 0.40 -3.71 -10.10
N HIS A 21 1.31 -2.81 -10.48
CA HIS A 21 2.17 -2.10 -9.53
C HIS A 21 1.88 -0.60 -9.61
N TYR A 22 1.63 0.00 -8.46
CA TYR A 22 1.49 1.44 -8.32
C TYR A 22 2.37 1.93 -7.17
N SER A 23 3.13 2.99 -7.41
CA SER A 23 3.89 3.70 -6.39
C SER A 23 3.68 5.18 -6.60
N GLY A 24 3.14 5.87 -5.61
CA GLY A 24 2.77 7.27 -5.75
C GLY A 24 1.89 7.79 -4.62
N HIS A 25 1.20 8.90 -4.87
CA HIS A 25 0.31 9.49 -3.89
C HIS A 25 -1.01 8.73 -3.81
N GLY A 26 -1.38 8.36 -2.59
CA GLY A 26 -2.73 7.96 -2.24
C GLY A 26 -3.41 9.08 -1.45
N SER A 27 -4.71 9.22 -1.63
CA SER A 27 -5.54 10.17 -0.88
C SER A 27 -6.85 9.51 -0.47
N ARG A 28 -7.70 10.23 0.26
CA ARG A 28 -9.04 9.80 0.63
C ARG A 28 -10.06 10.83 0.17
N GLN A 29 -11.19 10.35 -0.32
CA GLN A 29 -12.35 11.16 -0.66
C GLN A 29 -13.52 10.75 0.24
N ARG A 30 -14.42 11.69 0.56
CA ARG A 30 -15.61 11.33 1.35
C ARG A 30 -16.49 10.38 0.54
N ASN A 31 -16.82 9.24 1.11
CA ASN A 31 -17.74 8.30 0.51
C ASN A 31 -19.18 8.83 0.65
N TYR A 32 -19.91 8.89 -0.47
CA TYR A 32 -21.31 9.33 -0.52
C TYR A 32 -22.32 8.18 -0.72
N ASN A 33 -21.86 6.98 -1.08
CA ASN A 33 -22.68 5.79 -1.30
C ASN A 33 -22.85 4.95 -0.01
N GLY A 34 -21.95 5.13 0.97
CA GLY A 34 -21.98 4.51 2.30
C GLY A 34 -21.58 3.03 2.33
N ASP A 35 -20.83 2.53 1.35
CA ASP A 35 -20.37 1.15 1.32
C ASP A 35 -19.05 0.90 2.07
N GLU A 36 -18.26 1.93 2.33
CA GLU A 36 -17.03 1.82 3.13
C GLU A 36 -17.24 1.92 4.64
N VAL A 37 -16.49 1.12 5.40
CA VAL A 37 -16.64 0.98 6.87
C VAL A 37 -16.24 2.26 7.61
N ASP A 38 -15.22 2.97 7.11
CA ASP A 38 -14.73 4.21 7.72
C ASP A 38 -15.35 5.49 7.11
N GLY A 39 -16.17 5.34 6.07
CA GLY A 39 -16.90 6.43 5.41
C GLY A 39 -16.06 7.26 4.43
N TYR A 40 -14.89 6.77 4.03
CA TYR A 40 -14.04 7.39 3.02
C TYR A 40 -13.66 6.38 1.93
N ASP A 41 -13.63 6.84 0.68
CA ASP A 41 -13.09 6.08 -0.45
C ASP A 41 -11.59 6.35 -0.53
N GLU A 42 -10.81 5.30 -0.68
CA GLU A 42 -9.40 5.36 -1.02
C GLU A 42 -9.22 5.77 -2.48
N THR A 43 -8.17 6.54 -2.74
CA THR A 43 -7.91 7.03 -4.10
C THR A 43 -6.44 6.95 -4.47
N LEU A 44 -6.18 6.62 -5.73
CA LEU A 44 -4.89 6.84 -6.37
C LEU A 44 -4.90 8.24 -7.01
N CYS A 45 -3.75 8.93 -6.95
CA CYS A 45 -3.58 10.23 -7.58
C CYS A 45 -2.71 10.10 -8.84
N PRO A 46 -3.30 10.04 -10.06
CA PRO A 46 -2.55 10.20 -11.30
C PRO A 46 -1.89 11.57 -11.40
N LEU A 47 -0.95 11.74 -12.33
CA LEU A 47 -0.28 13.03 -12.55
C LEU A 47 -1.26 14.15 -12.92
N ASP A 48 -2.31 13.83 -13.66
CA ASP A 48 -3.33 14.73 -14.19
C ASP A 48 -4.56 14.87 -13.27
N PHE A 49 -4.47 14.45 -12.01
CA PHE A 49 -5.60 14.39 -11.07
C PHE A 49 -6.31 15.75 -10.86
N GLU A 50 -5.58 16.87 -10.97
CA GLU A 50 -6.18 18.22 -10.86
C GLU A 50 -7.18 18.50 -11.98
N THR A 51 -7.00 17.89 -13.15
CA THR A 51 -7.85 18.12 -14.33
C THR A 51 -8.76 16.94 -14.66
N GLN A 52 -8.36 15.71 -14.33
CA GLN A 52 -9.07 14.46 -14.66
C GLN A 52 -9.59 13.72 -13.43
N GLY A 53 -9.41 14.29 -12.24
CA GLY A 53 -9.79 13.68 -10.97
C GLY A 53 -8.86 12.56 -10.52
N MET A 54 -9.01 12.19 -9.25
CA MET A 54 -8.38 10.99 -8.69
C MET A 54 -9.07 9.73 -9.22
N ILE A 55 -8.47 8.56 -9.00
CA ILE A 55 -9.08 7.26 -9.30
C ILE A 55 -9.50 6.64 -7.97
N VAL A 56 -10.80 6.48 -7.76
CA VAL A 56 -11.37 5.86 -6.55
C VAL A 56 -11.24 4.33 -6.59
N ASP A 57 -11.13 3.71 -5.43
CA ASP A 57 -11.15 2.26 -5.20
C ASP A 57 -12.32 1.54 -5.89
N ASP A 58 -13.53 2.08 -5.83
CA ASP A 58 -14.72 1.57 -6.53
C ASP A 58 -14.48 1.45 -8.05
N GLU A 59 -13.82 2.45 -8.65
CA GLU A 59 -13.47 2.49 -10.07
C GLU A 59 -12.39 1.45 -10.39
N LEU A 60 -11.38 1.32 -9.53
CA LEU A 60 -10.34 0.30 -9.66
C LEU A 60 -10.93 -1.11 -9.57
N ASN A 61 -11.75 -1.36 -8.55
CA ASN A 61 -12.41 -2.62 -8.32
C ASN A 61 -13.31 -2.98 -9.52
N ALA A 62 -14.11 -2.03 -10.02
CA ALA A 62 -14.91 -2.18 -11.23
C ALA A 62 -14.09 -2.58 -12.46
N THR A 63 -12.89 -2.02 -12.58
CA THR A 63 -12.08 -2.14 -13.79
C THR A 63 -11.19 -3.38 -13.78
N ILE A 64 -10.57 -3.74 -12.65
CA ILE A 64 -9.56 -4.81 -12.61
C ILE A 64 -9.85 -5.98 -11.66
N VAL A 65 -10.78 -5.84 -10.71
CA VAL A 65 -11.11 -6.90 -9.73
C VAL A 65 -12.37 -7.65 -10.13
N ARG A 66 -13.52 -6.97 -10.16
CA ARG A 66 -14.82 -7.56 -10.51
C ARG A 66 -14.82 -8.35 -11.82
N PRO A 67 -14.25 -7.85 -12.93
CA PRO A 67 -14.28 -8.54 -14.21
C PRO A 67 -13.29 -9.72 -14.31
N LEU A 68 -12.45 -9.96 -13.30
CA LEU A 68 -11.40 -10.97 -13.38
C LEU A 68 -12.01 -12.39 -13.51
N PRO A 69 -11.77 -13.10 -14.62
CA PRO A 69 -12.45 -14.35 -14.91
C PRO A 69 -11.81 -15.53 -14.17
N THR A 70 -12.52 -16.65 -14.16
CA THR A 70 -12.10 -17.87 -13.49
C THR A 70 -10.72 -18.35 -13.95
N GLY A 71 -9.85 -18.67 -12.99
CA GLY A 71 -8.51 -19.19 -13.26
C GLY A 71 -7.45 -18.13 -13.59
N VAL A 72 -7.81 -16.84 -13.65
CA VAL A 72 -6.85 -15.73 -13.76
C VAL A 72 -6.44 -15.26 -12.38
N LYS A 73 -5.16 -14.91 -12.22
CA LYS A 73 -4.62 -14.34 -10.99
C LYS A 73 -4.16 -12.91 -11.22
N LEU A 74 -4.52 -12.00 -10.32
CA LEU A 74 -4.01 -10.63 -10.29
C LEU A 74 -3.20 -10.42 -9.02
N HIS A 75 -1.95 -10.03 -9.19
CA HIS A 75 -1.08 -9.57 -8.12
C HIS A 75 -1.04 -8.05 -8.14
N ALA A 76 -1.44 -7.41 -7.05
CA ALA A 76 -1.37 -5.97 -6.91
C ALA A 76 -0.32 -5.59 -5.88
N ILE A 77 0.58 -4.67 -6.22
CA ILE A 77 1.58 -4.12 -5.31
C ILE A 77 1.33 -2.62 -5.28
N VAL A 78 0.82 -2.10 -4.16
CA VAL A 78 0.42 -0.70 -4.05
C VAL A 78 1.21 -0.01 -2.94
N ASP A 79 2.14 0.85 -3.36
CA ASP A 79 3.03 1.63 -2.50
C ASP A 79 2.51 3.08 -2.43
N ALA A 80 1.43 3.27 -1.66
CA ALA A 80 0.77 4.55 -1.50
C ALA A 80 0.10 4.69 -0.12
N CYS A 81 -0.14 5.92 0.32
CA CYS A 81 -0.86 6.19 1.57
C CYS A 81 -2.28 5.66 1.51
N HIS A 82 -2.79 5.19 2.66
CA HIS A 82 -4.15 4.66 2.77
C HIS A 82 -4.46 3.50 1.81
N SER A 83 -3.47 2.89 1.15
CA SER A 83 -3.70 1.90 0.08
C SER A 83 -4.15 0.51 0.55
N GLY A 84 -4.43 0.32 1.84
CA GLY A 84 -4.86 -0.94 2.44
C GLY A 84 -6.08 -1.56 1.76
N THR A 85 -7.04 -0.70 1.43
CA THR A 85 -8.37 -1.02 0.91
C THR A 85 -8.58 -0.55 -0.52
N VAL A 86 -7.54 -0.06 -1.22
CA VAL A 86 -7.62 0.57 -2.57
C VAL A 86 -8.19 -0.29 -3.71
N LEU A 87 -8.44 -1.58 -3.46
CA LEU A 87 -9.06 -2.52 -4.40
C LEU A 87 -10.40 -3.07 -3.90
N ASP A 88 -10.88 -2.62 -2.74
CA ASP A 88 -12.08 -3.10 -2.04
C ASP A 88 -12.18 -4.61 -1.91
N LEU A 89 -11.07 -5.23 -1.50
CA LEU A 89 -11.05 -6.67 -1.32
C LEU A 89 -11.73 -7.03 0.02
N PRO A 90 -12.58 -8.08 0.03
CA PRO A 90 -13.38 -8.48 1.18
C PRO A 90 -12.58 -8.93 2.40
N PHE A 91 -11.34 -9.38 2.22
CA PHE A 91 -10.52 -9.88 3.31
C PHE A 91 -9.20 -9.13 3.38
N LEU A 92 -8.93 -8.57 4.56
CA LEU A 92 -7.73 -7.81 4.85
C LEU A 92 -6.95 -8.49 5.97
N CYS A 93 -5.74 -8.95 5.64
CA CYS A 93 -4.78 -9.47 6.59
C CYS A 93 -3.84 -8.34 7.00
N ARG A 94 -3.91 -7.95 8.27
CA ARG A 94 -3.00 -6.99 8.88
C ARG A 94 -1.91 -7.74 9.61
N MET A 95 -0.65 -7.55 9.22
CA MET A 95 0.46 -8.10 9.98
C MET A 95 1.00 -7.08 10.99
N HIS A 96 0.87 -7.42 12.27
CA HIS A 96 1.40 -6.62 13.37
C HIS A 96 2.93 -6.69 13.42
N ARG A 97 3.53 -5.65 14.02
CA ARG A 97 4.97 -5.58 14.27
C ARG A 97 5.52 -6.80 15.02
N THR A 98 4.71 -7.44 15.87
CA THR A 98 5.09 -8.56 16.74
C THR A 98 5.24 -9.89 16.02
N GLY A 99 4.53 -10.16 14.93
CA GLY A 99 4.45 -11.54 14.42
C GLY A 99 3.09 -11.91 13.92
N GLN A 100 2.11 -11.37 14.62
CA GLN A 100 0.75 -11.83 14.55
C GLN A 100 0.10 -11.22 13.32
N TYR A 101 -0.63 -12.05 12.58
CA TYR A 101 -1.53 -11.61 11.54
C TYR A 101 -2.96 -11.70 12.06
N GLY A 102 -3.75 -10.66 11.78
CA GLY A 102 -5.18 -10.63 12.01
C GLY A 102 -5.91 -10.54 10.68
N TRP A 103 -6.95 -11.34 10.51
CA TRP A 103 -7.85 -11.23 9.37
C TRP A 103 -9.05 -10.38 9.76
N GLU A 104 -9.31 -9.38 8.94
CA GLU A 104 -10.44 -8.47 9.04
C GLU A 104 -11.39 -8.75 7.86
N ASP A 105 -12.69 -8.76 8.15
CA ASP A 105 -13.75 -8.88 7.15
C ASP A 105 -14.20 -7.46 6.76
N HIS A 106 -13.91 -7.10 5.52
CA HIS A 106 -14.16 -5.79 4.94
C HIS A 106 -15.31 -5.84 3.93
N ARG A 107 -16.12 -6.90 3.94
CA ARG A 107 -17.32 -6.95 3.09
C ARG A 107 -18.28 -5.81 3.46
N PRO A 108 -18.81 -5.07 2.48
CA PRO A 108 -19.68 -3.95 2.76
C PRO A 108 -21.00 -4.42 3.38
N ARG A 109 -21.48 -3.71 4.40
CA ARG A 109 -22.73 -4.05 5.10
C ARG A 109 -23.97 -3.95 4.21
N SER A 110 -23.87 -3.20 3.11
CA SER A 110 -24.90 -3.09 2.08
C SER A 110 -25.13 -4.40 1.32
N GLY A 111 -24.19 -5.34 1.39
CA GLY A 111 -24.23 -6.60 0.62
C GLY A 111 -23.83 -6.43 -0.85
N VAL A 112 -23.33 -5.26 -1.25
CA VAL A 112 -22.78 -5.04 -2.60
C VAL A 112 -21.60 -5.99 -2.83
N TRP A 113 -21.63 -6.71 -3.95
CA TRP A 113 -20.55 -7.62 -4.30
C TRP A 113 -19.35 -6.86 -4.87
N LYS A 114 -18.24 -6.83 -4.12
CA LYS A 114 -16.93 -6.27 -4.53
C LYS A 114 -15.87 -7.35 -4.86
N GLY A 115 -16.27 -8.63 -4.94
CA GLY A 115 -15.36 -9.74 -5.29
C GLY A 115 -15.17 -9.97 -6.80
N THR A 116 -14.40 -10.99 -7.18
CA THR A 116 -14.07 -11.31 -8.58
C THR A 116 -15.17 -12.10 -9.30
N SER A 117 -15.05 -12.25 -10.62
CA SER A 117 -15.85 -13.18 -11.44
C SER A 117 -15.25 -14.59 -11.51
N GLY A 118 -14.63 -15.03 -10.41
CA GLY A 118 -14.01 -16.36 -10.25
C GLY A 118 -12.48 -16.38 -10.32
N GLY A 119 -11.84 -15.25 -10.64
CA GLY A 119 -10.39 -15.10 -10.54
C GLY A 119 -9.90 -14.96 -9.09
N GLU A 120 -8.58 -14.93 -8.92
CA GLU A 120 -7.92 -14.67 -7.63
C GLU A 120 -7.22 -13.30 -7.67
N VAL A 121 -7.42 -12.47 -6.65
CA VAL A 121 -6.66 -11.22 -6.46
C VAL A 121 -5.93 -11.28 -5.14
N VAL A 122 -4.66 -10.93 -5.19
CA VAL A 122 -3.80 -10.76 -4.03
C VAL A 122 -3.21 -9.36 -4.10
N SER A 123 -3.31 -8.58 -3.03
CA SER A 123 -2.67 -7.28 -2.96
C SER A 123 -1.73 -7.14 -1.76
N PHE A 124 -0.58 -6.53 -2.01
CA PHE A 124 0.37 -6.07 -1.02
C PHE A 124 0.32 -4.55 -0.98
N SER A 125 0.06 -3.99 0.20
CA SER A 125 0.06 -2.55 0.41
C SER A 125 0.85 -2.15 1.65
N GLY A 126 1.45 -0.97 1.57
CA GLY A 126 2.10 -0.32 2.69
C GLY A 126 1.16 0.71 3.29
N CYS A 127 0.88 0.63 4.59
CA CYS A 127 0.12 1.65 5.30
C CYS A 127 0.99 2.30 6.38
N ASP A 128 0.84 3.62 6.53
CA ASP A 128 1.26 4.34 7.72
C ASP A 128 -0.01 4.68 8.49
N ASP A 129 -0.17 4.06 9.66
CA ASP A 129 -1.42 4.12 10.41
C ASP A 129 -1.51 5.46 11.17
N ASN A 130 -2.45 6.32 10.76
CA ASN A 130 -2.92 7.52 11.47
C ASN A 130 -1.86 8.56 11.89
N GLN A 131 -1.69 9.59 11.07
CA GLN A 131 -1.45 10.94 11.60
C GLN A 131 -2.66 11.84 11.33
N THR A 132 -3.26 12.30 12.43
CA THR A 132 -4.35 13.28 12.53
C THR A 132 -4.14 14.44 11.55
N SER A 133 -5.17 14.69 10.73
CA SER A 133 -5.18 15.54 9.53
C SER A 133 -4.91 17.04 9.70
N ALA A 134 -4.35 17.49 10.83
CA ALA A 134 -4.18 18.92 11.10
C ALA A 134 -2.86 19.49 10.54
N ASP A 135 -1.78 18.69 10.51
CA ASP A 135 -0.44 19.14 10.09
C ASP A 135 0.09 18.39 8.85
N THR A 136 -0.71 17.51 8.25
CA THR A 136 -0.27 16.43 7.35
C THR A 136 -0.12 16.83 5.87
N SER A 137 -0.45 18.04 5.43
CA SER A 137 -0.33 18.39 3.99
C SER A 137 1.12 18.56 3.51
N ALA A 138 2.03 18.88 4.43
CA ALA A 138 3.47 18.91 4.16
C ALA A 138 4.16 17.57 4.47
N LEU A 139 3.63 16.77 5.40
CA LEU A 139 4.20 15.48 5.81
C LEU A 139 3.73 14.30 4.94
N SER A 140 2.53 14.36 4.34
CA SER A 140 2.04 13.37 3.35
C SER A 140 2.84 13.42 2.04
N LYS A 141 3.61 14.49 1.80
CA LYS A 141 4.60 14.57 0.72
C LYS A 141 5.87 13.76 1.01
N ILE A 142 6.09 13.41 2.27
CA ILE A 142 7.28 12.70 2.77
C ILE A 142 6.85 11.31 3.29
N THR A 143 5.86 10.69 2.64
CA THR A 143 5.65 9.27 2.87
C THR A 143 6.76 8.48 2.22
N SER A 144 7.18 7.41 2.90
CA SER A 144 8.17 6.42 2.48
C SER A 144 7.78 5.63 1.23
N THR A 145 7.24 6.29 0.20
CA THR A 145 6.89 5.67 -1.08
C THR A 145 8.12 4.97 -1.62
N GLY A 146 8.00 3.67 -1.85
CA GLY A 146 9.08 2.80 -2.33
C GLY A 146 9.63 1.86 -1.26
N ALA A 147 9.36 2.07 0.03
CA ALA A 147 9.83 1.16 1.08
C ALA A 147 9.15 -0.21 0.99
N MET A 148 7.84 -0.26 0.69
CA MET A 148 7.12 -1.52 0.52
C MET A 148 7.61 -2.24 -0.74
N THR A 149 7.72 -1.52 -1.85
CA THR A 149 8.24 -2.03 -3.13
C THR A 149 9.66 -2.58 -2.96
N PHE A 150 10.55 -1.85 -2.28
CA PHE A 150 11.91 -2.29 -1.99
C PHE A 150 11.93 -3.59 -1.18
N CYS A 151 11.14 -3.65 -0.09
CA CYS A 151 11.07 -4.86 0.73
C CYS A 151 10.50 -6.06 -0.05
N PHE A 152 9.52 -5.83 -0.93
CA PHE A 152 8.94 -6.87 -1.77
C PHE A 152 9.99 -7.44 -2.74
N ILE A 153 10.68 -6.58 -3.49
CA ILE A 153 11.76 -6.98 -4.41
C ILE A 153 12.85 -7.74 -3.64
N GLN A 154 13.28 -7.20 -2.50
CA GLN A 154 14.31 -7.83 -1.68
C GLN A 154 13.90 -9.21 -1.16
N ALA A 155 12.62 -9.43 -0.87
CA ALA A 155 12.11 -10.74 -0.46
C ALA A 155 12.19 -11.76 -1.60
N ILE A 156 11.81 -11.35 -2.82
CA ILE A 156 11.89 -12.20 -4.02
C ILE A 156 13.35 -12.53 -4.36
N GLU A 157 14.23 -11.52 -4.41
CA GLU A 157 15.65 -11.73 -4.75
C GLU A 157 16.38 -12.65 -3.77
N ARG A 158 15.88 -12.76 -2.52
CA ARG A 158 16.39 -13.67 -1.49
C ARG A 158 15.75 -15.07 -1.53
N GLY A 159 14.94 -15.36 -2.54
CA GLY A 159 14.27 -16.65 -2.73
C GLY A 159 13.19 -16.94 -1.67
N GLN A 160 12.52 -15.91 -1.16
CA GLN A 160 11.43 -16.05 -0.16
C GLN A 160 10.05 -16.06 -0.81
N ASP A 161 9.96 -16.30 -2.12
CA ASP A 161 8.76 -16.27 -2.95
C ASP A 161 7.99 -17.60 -3.01
N ASN A 162 8.36 -18.58 -2.17
CA ASN A 162 7.68 -19.88 -2.10
C ASN A 162 6.19 -19.78 -1.72
N THR A 163 5.83 -18.79 -0.90
CA THR A 163 4.44 -18.50 -0.49
C THR A 163 4.25 -17.00 -0.25
N TYR A 164 3.02 -16.49 -0.34
CA TYR A 164 2.76 -15.10 0.07
C TYR A 164 3.11 -14.85 1.54
N GLY A 165 2.92 -15.84 2.41
CA GLY A 165 3.30 -15.74 3.82
C GLY A 165 4.82 -15.59 4.03
N SER A 166 5.65 -16.30 3.25
CA SER A 166 7.11 -16.14 3.31
C SER A 166 7.56 -14.79 2.78
N ILE A 167 6.91 -14.28 1.71
CA ILE A 167 7.14 -12.92 1.21
C ILE A 167 6.83 -11.90 2.30
N LEU A 168 5.64 -11.96 2.91
CA LEU A 168 5.22 -11.05 3.98
C LEU A 168 6.19 -11.08 5.17
N ASN A 169 6.56 -12.28 5.64
CA ASN A 169 7.50 -12.43 6.74
C ASN A 169 8.88 -11.86 6.41
N SER A 170 9.38 -12.09 5.19
CA SER A 170 10.65 -11.55 4.71
C SER A 170 10.63 -10.02 4.60
N MET A 171 9.56 -9.46 4.01
CA MET A 171 9.36 -8.02 3.93
C MET A 171 9.35 -7.37 5.31
N ARG A 172 8.66 -7.99 6.29
CA ARG A 172 8.67 -7.50 7.68
C ARG A 172 10.04 -7.61 8.33
N ALA A 173 10.76 -8.71 8.11
CA ALA A 173 12.12 -8.86 8.64
C ALA A 173 13.04 -7.75 8.10
N ALA A 174 12.92 -7.38 6.81
CA ALA A 174 13.66 -6.27 6.22
C ALA A 174 13.30 -4.91 6.87
N ILE A 175 12.01 -4.64 7.11
CA ILE A 175 11.55 -3.41 7.77
C ILE A 175 12.06 -3.33 9.22
N ARG A 176 12.12 -4.46 9.95
CA ARG A 176 12.63 -4.49 11.33
C ARG A 176 14.15 -4.34 11.37
N GLY A 177 14.87 -5.07 10.52
CA GLY A 177 16.33 -5.00 10.43
C GLY A 177 16.83 -3.58 10.16
N ALA A 178 16.16 -2.82 9.28
CA ALA A 178 16.52 -1.42 9.03
C ALA A 178 16.37 -0.49 10.25
N ARG A 179 15.52 -0.84 11.23
CA ARG A 179 15.31 -0.04 12.45
C ARG A 179 16.26 -0.39 13.58
N ASP A 180 16.67 -1.65 13.65
CA ASP A 180 17.60 -2.12 14.68
C ASP A 180 19.06 -1.76 14.30
N ASP A 181 19.35 -1.59 13.01
CA ASP A 181 20.69 -1.38 12.46
C ASP A 181 21.00 0.09 12.11
N VAL A 182 20.70 1.01 13.03
CA VAL A 182 21.02 2.46 12.93
C VAL A 182 22.56 2.73 12.93
N GLY A 183 23.39 1.69 12.76
CA GLY A 183 24.84 1.77 12.68
C GLY A 183 25.46 0.83 11.65
N GLY A 184 25.39 1.19 10.36
CA GLY A 184 26.44 0.81 9.39
C GLY A 184 26.03 -0.12 8.25
N GLY A 185 25.73 0.48 7.09
CA GLY A 185 25.63 -0.20 5.80
C GLY A 185 24.98 0.69 4.73
N ALA A 186 25.50 0.71 3.50
CA ALA A 186 24.95 1.57 2.44
C ALA A 186 23.50 1.19 2.04
N VAL A 187 23.15 -0.10 2.11
CA VAL A 187 21.79 -0.61 1.83
C VAL A 187 20.80 -0.38 2.98
N THR A 188 21.25 -0.51 4.23
CA THR A 188 20.43 -0.12 5.39
C THR A 188 20.19 1.39 5.37
N SER A 189 21.16 2.18 4.93
CA SER A 189 21.01 3.64 4.80
C SER A 189 19.89 4.08 3.84
N LEU A 190 19.66 3.39 2.71
CA LEU A 190 18.58 3.72 1.77
C LEU A 190 17.20 3.35 2.34
N LEU A 191 17.06 2.14 2.88
CA LEU A 191 15.80 1.72 3.49
C LEU A 191 15.48 2.57 4.72
N THR A 192 16.47 2.93 5.53
CA THR A 192 16.33 3.90 6.62
C THR A 192 15.93 5.27 6.07
N MET A 193 16.58 5.79 5.02
CA MET A 193 16.17 7.05 4.38
C MET A 193 14.71 7.05 3.93
N LEU A 194 14.28 5.96 3.28
CA LEU A 194 12.90 5.78 2.86
C LEU A 194 11.99 5.79 4.08
N LEU A 195 12.29 4.96 5.09
CA LEU A 195 11.50 4.81 6.32
C LEU A 195 11.46 6.05 7.23
N THR A 196 12.47 6.92 7.19
CA THR A 196 12.60 8.08 8.08
C THR A 196 12.42 9.43 7.37
N GLY A 197 12.06 9.44 6.08
CA GLY A 197 11.76 10.68 5.35
C GLY A 197 12.98 11.61 5.15
N GLY A 198 14.10 11.04 4.72
CA GLY A 198 15.45 11.66 4.61
C GLY A 198 15.57 13.19 4.66
N ILE A 199 16.25 13.70 5.71
CA ILE A 199 16.96 14.99 5.67
C ILE A 199 18.45 14.69 5.86
N ALA A 200 19.22 14.74 4.77
CA ALA A 200 20.67 14.79 4.87
C ALA A 200 21.08 16.21 5.29
N SER A 201 21.37 16.41 6.58
CA SER A 201 21.97 17.65 7.09
C SER A 201 23.44 17.73 6.64
N GLY A 202 23.67 18.26 5.43
CA GLY A 202 24.98 18.75 5.00
C GLY A 202 25.15 20.23 5.41
N PRO A 203 26.34 20.67 5.84
CA PRO A 203 26.55 22.05 6.23
C PRO A 203 26.62 22.92 4.97
N SER A 204 25.70 23.86 4.80
CA SER A 204 25.77 24.91 3.77
C SER A 204 25.69 26.30 4.40
N PRO A 205 26.55 27.26 4.00
CA PRO A 205 26.85 28.45 4.79
C PRO A 205 26.07 29.66 4.28
N TYR A 206 24.77 29.77 4.55
CA TYR A 206 24.08 31.06 4.38
C TYR A 206 23.13 31.33 5.53
N ASN A 207 23.59 32.23 6.39
CA ASN A 207 22.93 32.76 7.56
C ASN A 207 21.89 33.80 7.09
N LEU A 208 20.60 33.49 7.22
CA LEU A 208 19.53 34.48 7.19
C LEU A 208 18.68 34.30 8.46
N SER A 209 18.84 35.29 9.33
CA SER A 209 18.24 35.48 10.63
C SER A 209 16.71 35.57 10.60
N GLN A 210 16.00 34.81 11.45
CA GLN A 210 14.85 35.20 12.31
C GLN A 210 14.57 34.12 13.41
N PRO A 211 13.93 34.46 14.56
CA PRO A 211 14.13 33.79 15.86
C PRO A 211 12.90 32.93 16.31
N PRO A 212 12.79 32.46 17.57
CA PRO A 212 12.90 31.05 17.94
C PRO A 212 11.54 30.44 18.34
N TYR A 213 10.98 29.54 17.53
CA TYR A 213 10.02 28.56 18.02
C TYR A 213 10.76 27.23 18.15
N ARG A 214 11.14 26.94 19.40
CA ARG A 214 11.68 25.65 19.81
C ARG A 214 10.53 24.65 19.77
N VAL A 215 10.37 23.96 18.64
CA VAL A 215 9.46 22.81 18.57
C VAL A 215 10.27 21.59 18.99
N ASP A 216 9.87 21.00 20.11
CA ASP A 216 10.42 19.77 20.65
C ASP A 216 10.14 18.62 19.65
N CYS A 217 11.14 18.25 18.85
CA CYS A 217 11.09 17.08 17.99
C CYS A 217 11.11 15.81 18.86
N ARG A 218 9.94 15.39 19.32
CA ARG A 218 9.76 14.01 19.76
C ARG A 218 9.66 13.14 18.52
N THR A 219 10.65 12.26 18.34
CA THR A 219 10.64 11.20 17.33
C THR A 219 9.48 10.24 17.61
N VAL A 220 8.32 10.49 16.98
CA VAL A 220 7.19 9.55 17.02
C VAL A 220 7.43 8.53 15.90
N GLY A 221 7.66 7.28 16.29
CA GLY A 221 8.07 6.22 15.37
C GLY A 221 7.02 5.87 14.32
N MET A 222 7.21 6.38 13.10
CA MET A 222 6.49 5.97 11.88
C MET A 222 6.55 4.45 11.72
N GLY A 223 5.44 3.82 11.36
CA GLY A 223 5.30 2.38 11.32
C GLY A 223 4.79 1.94 9.97
N ILE A 224 5.63 1.35 9.13
CA ILE A 224 5.11 0.66 7.95
C ILE A 224 4.37 -0.59 8.44
N PHE A 225 3.06 -0.59 8.25
CA PHE A 225 2.21 -1.76 8.35
C PHE A 225 2.10 -2.39 6.97
N LEU A 226 2.34 -3.70 6.92
CA LEU A 226 2.12 -4.50 5.71
C LEU A 226 0.69 -5.01 5.76
N LEU A 227 -0.06 -4.65 4.73
CA LEU A 227 -1.41 -5.14 4.51
C LEU A 227 -1.37 -6.10 3.34
N PHE A 228 -2.04 -7.23 3.55
CA PHE A 228 -2.23 -8.24 2.55
C PHE A 228 -3.72 -8.44 2.38
N THR A 229 -4.26 -8.11 1.21
CA THR A 229 -5.67 -8.34 0.93
C THR A 229 -5.84 -9.46 -0.08
N TYR A 230 -6.93 -10.20 0.05
CA TYR A 230 -7.18 -11.38 -0.76
C TYR A 230 -8.66 -11.52 -1.11
N VAL A 231 -8.89 -11.94 -2.35
CA VAL A 231 -10.15 -12.54 -2.75
C VAL A 231 -9.87 -13.69 -3.72
N GLY A 232 -10.51 -14.81 -3.48
CA GLY A 232 -10.43 -15.98 -4.34
C GLY A 232 -11.41 -17.03 -3.87
N HIS A 233 -11.64 -18.04 -4.70
CA HIS A 233 -12.48 -19.15 -4.30
C HIS A 233 -11.81 -19.84 -3.11
N ALA A 234 -12.49 -19.87 -1.95
CA ALA A 234 -12.12 -20.81 -0.91
C ALA A 234 -12.14 -22.20 -1.57
N ARG A 235 -10.97 -22.82 -1.73
CA ARG A 235 -10.93 -24.25 -1.89
C ARG A 235 -11.34 -24.79 -0.55
N ASP A 236 -12.59 -25.22 -0.45
CA ASP A 236 -13.02 -26.12 0.62
C ASP A 236 -12.06 -27.31 0.59
N ASN A 237 -11.11 -27.35 1.53
CA ASN A 237 -10.31 -28.52 1.79
C ASN A 237 -11.25 -29.55 2.44
N GLY A 238 -11.84 -30.41 1.61
CA GLY A 238 -12.41 -31.70 2.00
C GLY A 238 -11.39 -32.81 1.88
#